data_AF-A0A1Q3X2C7-F1
#
_entry.id   AF-A0A1Q3X2C7-F1
#
_cell.length_a   1.000
_cell.length_b   1.000
_cell.length_c   1.000
_cell.angle_alpha   90.00
_cell.angle_beta   90.00
_cell.angle_gamma   90.00
#
_symmetry.space_group_name_H-M   'P 1'
#
loop_
_entity.id
_entity.type
_entity.pdbx_description
1 polymer ?
#
loop_
_entity_poly.entity_id
_entity_poly.type
_entity_poly.pdbx_seq_one_letter_code
_entity_poly.pdbx_strand_id
1 'polypeptide(L)'
;MESNVLSWNQALEKGYEPKLYPYQTDQIPLGKYYTKLDFKIWARKIAGICCYFTQQDTGIKFQLTVCRRKSDELYQLEGCDIDFKVYPTSAFYEIKVGLNNKRNISLIEANISGDL
;
A
#
# COMPACT_ATOMS: atom_id res chain seq x y z
N MET A 1 -10.03 -14.43 8.09
CA MET A 1 -8.59 -14.14 8.37
C MET A 1 -8.51 -12.91 9.25
N GLU A 2 -7.59 -12.90 10.21
CA GLU A 2 -7.35 -11.71 11.04
C GLU A 2 -6.66 -10.61 10.23
N SER A 3 -6.89 -9.36 10.62
CA SER A 3 -6.23 -8.24 9.96
C SER A 3 -4.75 -8.20 10.35
N ASN A 4 -3.89 -8.01 9.37
CA ASN A 4 -2.45 -7.78 9.57
C ASN A 4 -2.07 -6.29 9.41
N VAL A 5 -3.05 -5.39 9.57
CA VAL A 5 -2.85 -3.94 9.57
C VAL A 5 -2.55 -3.48 10.99
N LEU A 6 -1.46 -2.74 11.15
CA LEU A 6 -0.99 -2.29 12.44
C LEU A 6 -1.60 -0.94 12.81
N SER A 7 -1.67 -0.66 14.11
CA SER A 7 -1.66 0.71 14.60
C SER A 7 -0.26 1.33 14.44
N TRP A 8 -0.18 2.66 14.54
CA TRP A 8 1.09 3.36 14.49
C TRP A 8 2.09 2.85 15.54
N ASN A 9 1.64 2.70 16.80
CA ASN A 9 2.51 2.24 17.89
C ASN A 9 2.97 0.80 17.67
N GLN A 10 2.07 -0.09 17.25
CA GLN A 10 2.45 -1.48 16.92
C GLN A 10 3.49 -1.56 15.80
N ALA A 11 3.44 -0.64 14.82
CA ALA A 11 4.45 -0.59 13.78
C ALA A 11 5.83 -0.20 14.35
N LEU A 12 5.88 0.81 15.22
CA LEU A 12 7.12 1.23 15.89
C LEU A 12 7.67 0.14 16.81
N GLU A 13 6.82 -0.55 17.58
CA GLU A 13 7.21 -1.67 18.45
C GLU A 13 7.81 -2.83 17.66
N LYS A 14 7.36 -3.03 16.42
CA LYS A 14 7.93 -4.01 15.47
C LYS A 14 9.18 -3.52 14.75
N GLY A 15 9.68 -2.32 15.06
CA GLY A 15 10.87 -1.73 14.45
C GLY A 15 10.65 -1.13 13.06
N TYR A 16 9.40 -0.96 12.62
CA TYR A 16 9.12 -0.24 11.38
C TYR A 16 9.27 1.27 11.59
N GLU A 17 9.79 1.96 10.57
CA GLU A 17 9.92 3.42 10.56
C GLU A 17 9.08 4.03 9.43
N PRO A 18 7.78 4.32 9.64
CA PRO A 18 6.89 4.89 8.62
C PRO A 18 7.40 6.20 8.00
N LYS A 19 8.22 6.95 8.74
CA LYS A 19 8.81 8.22 8.27
C LYS A 19 9.81 8.02 7.12
N LEU A 20 10.36 6.83 6.94
CA LEU A 20 11.25 6.50 5.82
C LEU A 20 10.51 6.29 4.50
N TYR A 21 9.18 6.31 4.52
CA TYR A 21 8.32 6.07 3.35
C TYR A 21 7.56 7.37 3.03
N PRO A 22 8.16 8.27 2.26
CA PRO A 22 7.51 9.52 1.88
C PRO A 22 6.18 9.28 1.16
N TYR A 23 5.20 10.15 1.44
CA TYR A 23 3.98 10.28 0.64
C TYR A 23 4.11 11.36 -0.45
N GLN A 24 5.27 12.02 -0.49
CA GLN A 24 5.55 13.14 -1.38
C GLN A 24 5.42 12.69 -2.83
N THR A 25 4.46 13.26 -3.54
CA THR A 25 3.99 12.76 -4.83
C THR A 25 5.05 12.84 -5.92
N ASP A 26 5.94 13.82 -5.85
CA ASP A 26 7.09 14.00 -6.73
C ASP A 26 8.15 12.90 -6.60
N GLN A 27 8.14 12.14 -5.50
CA GLN A 27 9.08 11.04 -5.23
C GLN A 27 8.48 9.66 -5.53
N ILE A 28 7.19 9.58 -5.90
CA ILE A 28 6.52 8.33 -6.20
C ILE A 28 6.56 8.10 -7.71
N PRO A 29 7.29 7.09 -8.21
CA PRO A 29 7.33 6.80 -9.63
C PRO A 29 5.93 6.40 -10.13
N LEU A 30 5.52 6.98 -11.26
CA LEU A 30 4.32 6.57 -11.98
C LEU A 30 4.62 5.38 -12.89
N GLY A 31 3.60 4.58 -13.19
CA GLY A 31 3.72 3.40 -14.06
C GLY A 31 3.60 2.10 -13.29
N LYS A 32 4.09 1.02 -13.89
CA LYS A 32 3.98 -0.34 -13.36
C LYS A 32 5.35 -0.87 -12.96
N TYR A 33 5.46 -1.44 -11.77
CA TYR A 33 6.73 -1.96 -11.25
C TYR A 33 6.51 -2.91 -10.07
N TYR A 34 7.55 -3.69 -9.75
CA TYR A 34 7.55 -4.61 -8.62
C TYR A 34 7.94 -3.92 -7.32
N THR A 35 7.23 -4.27 -6.26
CA THR A 35 7.42 -3.72 -4.92
C THR A 35 7.28 -4.79 -3.88
N LYS A 36 8.00 -4.66 -2.78
CA LYS A 36 7.71 -5.38 -1.54
C LYS A 36 6.75 -4.54 -0.71
N LEU A 37 5.64 -5.12 -0.26
CA LEU A 37 4.76 -4.49 0.73
C LEU A 37 5.31 -4.78 2.13
N ASP A 38 6.10 -3.87 2.68
CA ASP A 38 6.83 -4.11 3.93
C ASP A 38 5.89 -4.26 5.14
N PHE A 39 4.95 -3.32 5.28
CA PHE A 39 3.94 -3.32 6.34
C PHE A 39 2.75 -2.42 5.97
N LYS A 40 1.73 -2.42 6.84
CA LYS A 40 0.49 -1.66 6.67
C LYS A 40 0.07 -1.02 7.98
N ILE A 41 -0.43 0.21 7.91
CA ILE A 41 -0.95 0.94 9.07
C ILE A 41 -2.34 1.50 8.76
N TRP A 42 -3.24 1.52 9.75
CA TRP A 42 -4.51 2.22 9.65
C TRP A 42 -4.30 3.73 9.45
N ALA A 43 -4.95 4.30 8.43
CA ALA A 43 -4.93 5.75 8.21
C ALA A 43 -5.65 6.47 9.35
N ARG A 44 -5.08 7.59 9.83
CA ARG A 44 -5.58 8.29 11.03
C ARG A 44 -6.89 9.06 10.82
N LYS A 45 -7.07 9.65 9.63
CA LYS A 45 -8.16 10.62 9.36
C LYS A 45 -9.25 10.09 8.44
N ILE A 46 -9.00 8.97 7.77
CA ILE A 46 -9.90 8.39 6.77
C ILE A 46 -10.00 6.89 7.00
N ALA A 47 -11.11 6.28 6.57
CA ALA A 47 -11.23 4.83 6.51
C ALA A 47 -10.33 4.30 5.38
N GLY A 48 -9.06 4.07 5.68
CA GLY A 48 -8.08 3.61 4.72
C GLY A 48 -6.90 2.91 5.39
N ILE A 49 -6.10 2.24 4.57
CA ILE A 49 -4.87 1.55 4.96
C ILE A 49 -3.71 2.20 4.22
N CYS A 50 -2.75 2.73 4.96
CA CYS A 50 -1.46 3.14 4.42
C CYS A 50 -0.62 1.89 4.17
N CYS A 51 -0.30 1.64 2.91
CA CYS A 51 0.56 0.55 2.45
C CYS A 51 1.97 1.11 2.22
N TYR A 52 2.96 0.50 2.85
CA TYR A 52 4.36 0.95 2.83
C TYR A 52 5.17 0.03 1.92
N PHE A 53 5.63 0.57 0.80
CA PHE A 53 6.28 -0.19 -0.27
C PHE A 53 7.76 0.14 -0.39
N THR A 54 8.55 -0.86 -0.76
CA THR A 54 9.91 -0.70 -1.29
C THR A 54 9.93 -1.18 -2.74
N GLN A 55 10.28 -0.31 -3.69
CA GLN A 55 10.47 -0.68 -5.09
C GLN A 55 11.68 -1.61 -5.24
N GLN A 56 11.50 -2.72 -5.95
CA GLN A 56 12.53 -3.76 -6.07
C GLN A 56 13.79 -3.28 -6.81
N ASP A 57 13.62 -2.58 -7.94
CA ASP A 57 14.75 -2.22 -8.81
C ASP A 57 15.60 -1.07 -8.26
N THR A 58 14.98 -0.14 -7.55
CA THR A 58 15.62 1.12 -7.12
C THR A 58 15.83 1.21 -5.61
N GLY A 59 15.15 0.37 -4.82
CA GLY A 59 15.10 0.47 -3.37
C GLY A 59 14.30 1.68 -2.85
N ILE A 60 13.64 2.45 -3.74
CA ILE A 60 12.86 3.62 -3.34
C ILE A 60 11.70 3.17 -2.44
N LYS A 61 11.59 3.86 -1.29
CA LYS A 61 10.50 3.66 -0.32
C LYS A 61 9.44 4.71 -0.50
N PHE A 62 8.18 4.30 -0.43
CA PHE A 62 7.04 5.22 -0.51
C PHE A 62 5.79 4.60 0.11
N GLN A 63 4.78 5.42 0.38
CA GLN A 63 3.50 4.93 0.87
C GLN A 63 2.33 5.37 -0.01
N LEU A 64 1.34 4.49 -0.15
CA LEU A 64 0.07 4.77 -0.83
C LEU A 64 -1.08 4.35 0.07
N THR A 65 -2.19 5.09 0.02
CA THR A 65 -3.38 4.77 0.82
C THR A 65 -4.45 4.07 -0.01
N VAL A 66 -4.90 2.91 0.46
CA VAL A 66 -6.07 2.21 -0.08
C VAL A 66 -7.28 2.57 0.79
N CYS A 67 -8.26 3.23 0.20
CA CYS A 67 -9.49 3.63 0.90
C CYS A 67 -10.49 2.48 0.95
N ARG A 68 -11.26 2.43 2.04
CA ARG A 68 -12.41 1.52 2.16
C ARG A 68 -13.46 1.84 1.11
N ARG A 69 -13.89 0.85 0.32
CA ARG A 69 -15.01 1.00 -0.61
C ARG A 69 -16.31 1.15 0.15
N LYS A 70 -17.18 2.03 -0.32
CA LYS A 70 -18.49 2.26 0.33
C LYS A 70 -19.51 1.17 0.04
N SER A 71 -19.33 0.41 -1.05
CA SER A 71 -20.27 -0.61 -1.51
C SER A 71 -20.26 -1.87 -0.65
N ASP A 72 -19.08 -2.30 -0.22
CA ASP A 72 -18.86 -3.60 0.44
C ASP A 72 -17.90 -3.52 1.64
N GLU A 73 -17.46 -2.31 2.00
CA GLU A 73 -16.54 -2.05 3.10
C GLU A 73 -15.16 -2.72 2.98
N LEU A 74 -14.81 -3.22 1.79
CA LEU A 74 -13.51 -3.84 1.53
C LEU A 74 -12.42 -2.80 1.27
N TYR A 75 -11.18 -3.15 1.59
CA TYR A 75 -10.01 -2.34 1.29
C TYR A 75 -9.36 -2.87 0.00
N GLN A 76 -10.14 -2.84 -1.08
CA GLN A 76 -9.80 -3.35 -2.40
C GLN A 76 -9.79 -2.21 -3.43
N LEU A 77 -8.92 -2.33 -4.43
CA LEU A 77 -9.01 -1.52 -5.64
C LEU A 77 -10.19 -2.01 -6.50
N GLU A 78 -10.67 -1.20 -7.42
CA GLU A 78 -11.69 -1.63 -8.38
C GLU A 78 -11.11 -2.71 -9.31
N GLY A 79 -11.84 -3.82 -9.50
CA GLY A 79 -11.38 -4.94 -10.32
C GLY A 79 -10.21 -5.75 -9.75
N CYS A 80 -9.94 -5.64 -8.45
CA CYS A 80 -8.84 -6.33 -7.76
C CYS A 80 -9.36 -7.17 -6.59
N ASP A 81 -8.93 -8.43 -6.50
CA ASP A 81 -9.33 -9.38 -5.45
C ASP A 81 -8.47 -9.29 -4.17
N ILE A 82 -7.52 -8.35 -4.12
CA ILE A 82 -6.60 -8.15 -3.00
C ILE A 82 -7.25 -7.25 -1.96
N ASP A 83 -7.76 -7.84 -0.88
CA ASP A 83 -8.15 -7.07 0.30
C ASP A 83 -6.91 -6.76 1.16
N PHE A 84 -6.45 -5.51 1.05
CA PHE A 84 -5.27 -5.02 1.77
C PHE A 84 -5.43 -5.11 3.30
N LYS A 85 -6.63 -5.34 3.84
CA LYS A 85 -6.82 -5.59 5.29
C LYS A 85 -6.22 -6.91 5.77
N VAL A 86 -6.16 -7.93 4.91
CA VAL A 86 -5.81 -9.32 5.29
C VAL A 86 -4.69 -9.92 4.44
N TYR A 87 -4.48 -9.43 3.22
CA TYR A 87 -3.45 -9.96 2.33
C TYR A 87 -2.03 -9.82 2.90
N PRO A 88 -1.08 -10.71 2.57
CA PRO A 88 0.23 -10.76 3.22
C PRO A 88 1.03 -9.45 3.20
N THR A 89 1.83 -9.23 4.24
CA THR A 89 2.96 -8.27 4.20
C THR A 89 4.24 -9.04 3.96
N SER A 90 5.34 -8.32 3.69
CA SER A 90 6.63 -8.87 3.27
C SER A 90 6.60 -9.70 1.99
N ALA A 91 5.48 -9.65 1.23
CA ALA A 91 5.32 -10.28 -0.08
C ALA A 91 5.55 -9.25 -1.20
N PHE A 92 5.83 -9.78 -2.39
CA PHE A 92 6.02 -8.97 -3.59
C PHE A 92 4.71 -8.76 -4.35
N TYR A 93 4.54 -7.54 -4.83
CA TYR A 93 3.38 -7.10 -5.59
C TYR A 93 3.86 -6.40 -6.84
N GLU A 94 3.29 -6.78 -7.97
CA GLU A 94 3.31 -5.94 -9.15
C GLU A 94 2.21 -4.89 -8.97
N ILE A 95 2.59 -3.62 -8.89
CA ILE A 95 1.64 -2.53 -8.71
C ILE A 95 1.69 -1.57 -9.89
N LYS A 96 0.58 -0.86 -10.11
CA LYS A 96 0.52 0.29 -11.00
C LYS A 96 0.15 1.53 -10.22
N VAL A 97 1.01 2.54 -10.29
CA VAL A 97 0.77 3.85 -9.69
C VAL A 97 0.44 4.85 -10.78
N GLY A 98 -0.61 5.62 -10.58
CA GLY A 98 -1.13 6.57 -11.55
C GLY A 98 -1.94 7.67 -10.91
N LEU A 99 -2.57 8.50 -11.73
CA LEU A 99 -3.46 9.54 -11.26
C LEU A 99 -4.91 9.02 -11.22
N ASN A 100 -5.60 9.23 -10.11
CA ASN A 100 -7.04 8.98 -10.04
C ASN A 100 -7.85 10.09 -10.75
N ASN A 101 -9.18 9.97 -10.75
CA ASN A 101 -10.10 10.93 -11.35
C ASN A 101 -9.98 12.38 -10.80
N LYS A 102 -9.34 12.56 -9.64
CA LYS A 102 -9.06 13.86 -9.02
C LYS A 102 -7.63 14.35 -9.28
N ARG A 103 -6.88 13.70 -10.17
CA ARG A 103 -5.47 13.97 -10.50
C ARG A 103 -4.51 13.82 -9.31
N ASN A 104 -4.88 13.03 -8.30
CA ASN A 104 -3.98 12.67 -7.20
C ASN A 104 -3.29 11.34 -7.49
N ILE A 105 -2.04 11.19 -7.06
CA ILE A 105 -1.32 9.92 -7.12
C ILE A 105 -2.07 8.87 -6.28
N SER A 106 -2.27 7.69 -6.86
CA SER A 106 -2.94 6.56 -6.22
C SER A 106 -2.44 5.24 -6.78
N LEU A 107 -2.62 4.20 -5.97
CA LEU A 107 -2.52 2.83 -6.41
C LEU A 107 -3.72 2.51 -7.33
N ILE A 108 -3.46 2.12 -8.58
CA ILE A 108 -4.48 1.87 -9.61
C ILE A 108 -4.74 0.37 -9.76
N GLU A 109 -3.67 -0.42 -9.80
CA GLU A 109 -3.71 -1.88 -9.91
C GLU A 109 -2.71 -2.49 -8.93
N ALA A 110 -3.01 -3.69 -8.44
CA ALA A 110 -2.11 -4.50 -7.63
C ALA A 110 -2.38 -5.97 -7.91
N ASN A 111 -1.31 -6.74 -8.10
CA ASN A 111 -1.34 -8.19 -8.25
C ASN A 111 -0.27 -8.78 -7.34
N ILE A 112 -0.53 -9.94 -6.72
CA ILE A 112 0.53 -10.71 -6.07
C ILE A 112 1.48 -11.17 -7.18
N SER A 113 2.74 -10.78 -7.06
CA SER A 113 3.81 -11.46 -7.77
C SER A 113 4.20 -12.64 -6.89
N GLY A 114 4.22 -13.86 -7.43
CA GLY A 114 4.71 -15.03 -6.69
C GLY A 114 6.12 -14.79 -6.15
N ASP A 115 6.59 -15.67 -5.26
CA ASP A 115 7.96 -15.64 -4.75
C ASP A 115 8.93 -15.71 -5.95
N LEU A 116 9.71 -14.64 -6.17
CA LEU A 116 10.86 -14.62 -7.08
C LEU A 116 12.06 -15.27 -6.41
#